data_AF-A0A2E6PNB8-F1
#
_entry.id   AF-A0A2E6PNB8-F1
#
_cell.length_a   1.000
_cell.length_b   1.000
_cell.length_c   1.000
_cell.angle_alpha   90.00
_cell.angle_beta   90.00
_cell.angle_gamma   90.00
#
_symmetry.space_group_name_H-M   'P 1'
#
loop_
_entity.id
_entity.type
_entity.pdbx_description
1 polymer ?
#
loop_
_entity_poly.entity_id
_entity_poly.type
_entity_poly.pdbx_seq_one_letter_code
_entity_poly.pdbx_strand_id
1 'polypeptide(L)' 'MAHKKAGGSTSNGRDSNSKRLGVKRYGGERVTSGSIIVRQR' A
#
# COMPACT_ATOMS: atom_id res chain seq x y z
N MET A 1 11.53 15.58 43.91
CA MET A 1 10.52 15.65 42.82
C MET A 1 11.24 15.42 41.49
N ALA A 2 11.19 14.19 40.97
CA ALA A 2 11.86 13.86 39.72
C ALA A 2 10.99 12.90 38.93
N HIS A 3 10.01 13.42 38.18
CA HIS A 3 9.42 12.63 37.11
C HIS A 3 9.30 13.50 35.87
N LYS A 4 10.17 13.19 34.91
CA LYS A 4 10.23 13.72 33.55
C LYS A 4 8.81 13.84 32.96
N LYS A 5 8.53 14.97 32.31
CA LYS A 5 7.58 15.01 31.18
C LYS A 5 8.05 13.98 30.14
N ALA A 6 7.29 12.93 29.92
CA ALA A 6 7.40 12.07 28.74
C ALA A 6 5.95 11.79 28.34
N GLY A 7 5.43 12.40 27.28
CA GLY A 7 5.92 12.22 25.91
C GLY A 7 4.95 11.23 25.28
N GLY A 8 3.95 11.74 24.56
CA GLY A 8 2.83 10.94 24.07
C GLY A 8 3.29 9.70 23.31
N SER A 9 2.83 8.53 23.73
CA SER A 9 3.10 7.27 23.04
C SER A 9 2.15 7.13 21.85
N THR A 10 2.66 7.30 20.63
CA THR A 10 1.92 6.96 19.42
C THR A 10 1.90 5.44 19.26
N SER A 11 0.75 4.82 19.53
CA SER A 11 0.52 3.37 19.45
C SER A 11 -0.02 2.88 18.09
N ASN A 12 -0.17 3.78 17.11
CA ASN A 12 -0.75 3.48 15.80
C ASN A 12 0.24 3.82 14.68
N GLY A 13 1.01 2.83 14.23
CA GLY A 13 1.99 2.97 13.13
C GLY A 13 2.25 1.67 12.36
N ARG A 14 1.27 0.75 12.33
CA ARG A 14 1.40 -0.52 11.61
C ARG A 14 0.85 -0.37 10.19
N ASP A 15 1.75 -0.20 9.23
CA ASP A 15 1.42 -0.29 7.81
C ASP A 15 1.85 -1.64 7.23
N SER A 16 1.02 -2.16 6.32
CA SER A 16 1.35 -3.35 5.54
C SER A 16 1.92 -2.95 4.18
N ASN A 17 2.79 -3.80 3.63
CA ASN A 17 3.33 -3.56 2.30
C ASN A 17 2.20 -3.47 1.25
N SER A 18 2.29 -2.47 0.38
CA SER A 18 1.28 -2.29 -0.66
C SER A 18 1.31 -3.45 -1.65
N LYS A 19 0.14 -4.00 -1.95
CA LYS A 19 -0.02 -5.11 -2.93
C LYS A 19 -0.03 -4.64 -4.39
N ARG A 20 0.13 -3.32 -4.62
CA ARG A 20 0.10 -2.65 -5.94
C ARG A 20 -1.08 -3.10 -6.80
N LEU A 21 -2.27 -3.11 -6.22
CA LEU A 21 -3.54 -3.42 -6.90
C LEU A 21 -3.86 -2.35 -7.95
N GLY A 22 -4.83 -2.63 -8.80
CA GLY A 22 -5.34 -1.71 -9.82
C GLY A 22 -5.16 -2.22 -11.25
N VAL A 23 -5.59 -1.39 -12.18
CA VAL A 23 -5.52 -1.63 -13.62
C VAL A 23 -4.05 -1.58 -14.07
N LYS A 24 -3.67 -2.53 -14.92
CA LYS A 24 -2.33 -2.69 -15.47
C LYS A 24 -2.27 -2.41 -16.96
N ARG A 25 -3.39 -2.61 -17.66
CA ARG A 25 -3.58 -2.24 -19.05
C ARG A 25 -4.96 -1.64 -19.28
N TYR A 26 -5.00 -0.54 -20.01
CA TYR A 26 -6.23 0.19 -20.36
C TYR A 26 -6.70 -0.16 -21.78
N GLY A 27 -7.91 0.27 -22.13
CA GLY A 27 -8.49 0.02 -23.45
C GLY A 27 -7.64 0.63 -24.57
N GLY A 28 -7.38 -0.13 -25.63
CA GLY A 28 -6.56 0.30 -26.77
C GLY A 28 -5.06 0.03 -26.62
N GLU A 29 -4.59 -0.43 -25.46
CA GLU A 29 -3.19 -0.81 -25.29
C GLU A 29 -2.91 -2.21 -25.87
N ARG A 30 -1.76 -2.36 -26.53
CA ARG A 30 -1.31 -3.64 -27.07
C ARG A 30 -0.82 -4.55 -25.94
N VAL A 31 -1.31 -5.78 -25.88
CA VAL A 31 -0.92 -6.77 -24.87
C VAL A 31 -0.42 -8.05 -25.53
N THR A 32 0.57 -8.68 -24.91
CA THR A 32 1.03 -10.02 -25.27
C THR A 32 0.26 -11.07 -24.47
N SER A 33 0.22 -12.30 -24.98
CA SER A 33 -0.38 -13.44 -24.28
C SER A 33 0.23 -13.59 -22.88
N GLY A 34 -0.63 -13.75 -21.87
CA GLY A 34 -0.22 -13.86 -20.47
C GLY A 34 -0.03 -12.53 -19.72
N SER A 35 -0.25 -11.38 -20.37
CA SER A 35 -0.24 -10.08 -19.69
C SER A 35 -1.40 -9.93 -18.71
N ILE A 36 -1.13 -9.31 -17.55
CA ILE A 36 -2.17 -8.99 -16.55
C ILE A 36 -2.88 -7.68 -16.97
N ILE A 37 -4.21 -7.68 -16.96
CA ILE A 37 -5.02 -6.49 -17.27
C ILE A 37 -5.42 -5.71 -16.00
N VAL A 38 -5.82 -6.40 -14.94
CA VAL A 38 -6.15 -5.79 -13.63
C VAL A 38 -5.69 -6.72 -12.51
N ARG A 39 -5.21 -6.15 -11.40
CA ARG A 39 -4.97 -6.87 -10.14
C ARG A 39 -5.95 -6.38 -9.07
N GLN A 40 -6.91 -7.21 -8.70
CA GLN A 40 -7.97 -6.88 -7.73
C GLN A 40 -7.72 -7.56 -6.38
N ARG A 41 -8.52 -7.18 -5.36
CA ARG A 41 -8.31 -7.55 -3.95
C ARG A 41 -9.11 -8.78 -3.57
#